data_AF-A0A2D0Q737-F1
#
_entry.id   AF-A0A2D0Q737-F1
#
_cell.length_a   1.000
_cell.length_b   1.000
_cell.length_c   1.000
_cell.angle_alpha   90.00
_cell.angle_beta   90.00
_cell.angle_gamma   90.00
#
_symmetry.space_group_name_H-M   'P 1'
#
loop_
_entity.id
_entity.type
_entity.pdbx_description
1 polymer ?
#
loop_
_entity_poly.entity_id
_entity_poly.type
_entity_poly.pdbx_seq_one_letter_code
_entity_poly.pdbx_strand_id
1 'polypeptide(L)'
;MPAFTMRLCGLLLTLSVVLAYERDICDICEEDQTSVISKNHEIHINSSLPEIQCLIYNVNLLSCSWSTDSLADDAQYSASFQFCSATEDHPLNCTSESSQKLVECQGQVKIIDEMDEIDVAVNFNISINGYLYNICHFYNLANIEKLDAPQNITTVIKSTNLEIQWLPPRSCCIHKQQCLIYELKINNETVEDTLKGMLAYNKTNFEPTRCYTIQIRVKQSNACALTQHWSDWSKAVVVRQSRNIYHLNASVIASIAFVLPMILLAILLVCKFQRLFEKLFPSIPNPSKNVQMLLEKNEFNQVTPPKQIEGAEEGAEILEVIG
;
A
#
# COMPACT_ATOMS: atom_id res chain seq x y z
N MET A 1 -21.35 -66.01 -69.60
CA MET A 1 -22.65 -66.20 -68.92
C MET A 1 -22.48 -67.27 -67.86
N PRO A 2 -23.16 -67.21 -66.70
CA PRO A 2 -24.02 -66.14 -66.20
C PRO A 2 -23.29 -65.21 -65.20
N ALA A 3 -23.90 -64.07 -64.89
CA ALA A 3 -23.49 -63.23 -63.76
C ALA A 3 -24.28 -63.65 -62.51
N PHE A 4 -23.64 -63.67 -61.34
CA PHE A 4 -24.34 -63.74 -60.06
C PHE A 4 -24.33 -62.37 -59.39
N THR A 5 -25.50 -61.74 -59.36
CA THR A 5 -25.75 -60.45 -58.72
C THR A 5 -25.80 -60.62 -57.20
N MET A 6 -24.68 -60.34 -56.53
CA MET A 6 -24.61 -60.36 -55.08
C MET A 6 -25.41 -59.17 -54.52
N ARG A 7 -26.57 -59.45 -53.92
CA ARG A 7 -27.40 -58.44 -53.26
C ARG A 7 -26.66 -57.87 -52.04
N LEU A 8 -26.06 -56.70 -52.20
CA LEU A 8 -25.65 -55.89 -51.04
C LEU A 8 -26.92 -55.28 -50.42
N CYS A 9 -27.43 -55.91 -49.37
CA CYS A 9 -28.50 -55.35 -48.56
C CYS A 9 -27.92 -54.19 -47.73
N GLY A 10 -28.00 -52.98 -48.27
CA GLY A 10 -27.57 -51.76 -47.60
C GLY A 10 -28.47 -51.40 -46.41
N LEU A 11 -28.26 -52.08 -45.29
CA LEU A 11 -28.80 -51.66 -43.99
C LEU A 11 -28.03 -50.43 -43.52
N LEU A 12 -28.41 -49.27 -44.04
CA LEU A 12 -28.08 -47.96 -43.47
C LEU A 12 -28.80 -47.82 -42.12
N LEU A 13 -28.23 -48.43 -41.08
CA LEU A 13 -28.48 -48.00 -39.71
C LEU A 13 -27.84 -46.62 -39.55
N THR A 14 -28.60 -45.58 -39.86
CA THR A 14 -28.30 -44.23 -39.36
C THR A 14 -28.40 -44.26 -37.86
N LEU A 15 -27.27 -44.52 -37.20
CA LEU A 15 -27.11 -44.30 -35.79
C LEU A 15 -27.18 -42.78 -35.57
N SER A 16 -28.40 -42.27 -35.43
CA SER A 16 -28.66 -40.93 -34.93
C SER A 16 -28.18 -40.91 -33.49
N VAL A 17 -26.88 -40.65 -33.31
CA VAL A 17 -26.28 -40.24 -32.05
C VAL A 17 -26.91 -38.89 -31.74
N VAL A 18 -28.06 -38.93 -31.09
CA VAL A 18 -28.53 -37.82 -30.28
C VAL A 18 -27.52 -37.70 -29.17
N LEU A 19 -26.51 -36.86 -29.40
CA LEU A 19 -25.83 -36.22 -28.30
C LEU A 19 -26.92 -35.44 -27.58
N ALA A 20 -27.46 -36.03 -26.52
CA ALA A 20 -28.04 -35.25 -25.45
C ALA A 20 -26.87 -34.42 -24.94
N TYR A 21 -26.76 -33.19 -25.44
CA TYR A 21 -25.96 -32.16 -24.82
C TYR A 21 -26.60 -31.94 -23.45
N GLU A 22 -26.01 -32.59 -22.45
CA GLU A 22 -26.35 -32.40 -21.05
C GLU A 22 -26.01 -30.94 -20.79
N ARG A 23 -27.03 -30.06 -20.86
CA ARG A 23 -26.86 -28.62 -20.69
C ARG A 23 -26.25 -28.40 -19.31
N ASP A 24 -25.15 -27.66 -19.27
CA ASP A 24 -24.52 -27.31 -18.01
C ASP A 24 -25.55 -26.52 -17.18
N ILE A 25 -25.55 -26.69 -15.86
CA ILE A 25 -26.52 -26.02 -14.96
C ILE A 25 -26.57 -24.50 -15.22
N CYS A 26 -25.44 -23.93 -15.65
CA CYS A 26 -25.28 -22.53 -15.97
C CYS A 26 -26.00 -22.10 -17.27
N ASP A 27 -26.06 -22.95 -18.31
CA ASP A 27 -26.89 -22.71 -19.51
C ASP A 27 -28.39 -22.60 -19.16
N ILE A 28 -28.81 -23.22 -18.05
CA ILE A 28 -30.20 -23.20 -17.57
C ILE A 28 -30.46 -21.92 -16.75
N CYS A 29 -29.45 -21.41 -16.05
CA CYS A 29 -29.57 -20.26 -15.15
C CYS A 29 -29.17 -18.91 -15.79
N GLU A 30 -28.46 -18.90 -16.92
CA GLU A 30 -28.07 -17.68 -17.65
C GLU A 30 -29.28 -16.90 -18.21
N GLU A 31 -30.44 -17.56 -18.40
CA GLU A 31 -31.70 -16.91 -18.78
C GLU A 31 -32.44 -16.24 -17.59
N ASP A 32 -31.81 -16.09 -16.42
CA ASP A 32 -32.39 -15.60 -15.15
C ASP A 32 -33.75 -16.27 -14.83
N GLN A 33 -33.80 -17.61 -14.98
CA GLN A 33 -35.05 -18.34 -14.91
C GLN A 33 -35.59 -18.42 -13.47
N THR A 34 -36.76 -17.80 -13.27
CA THR A 34 -37.56 -17.96 -12.06
C THR A 34 -38.74 -18.89 -12.34
N SER A 35 -38.73 -20.08 -11.73
CA SER A 35 -39.74 -21.11 -11.94
C SER A 35 -40.60 -21.32 -10.69
N VAL A 36 -41.92 -21.36 -10.86
CA VAL A 36 -42.89 -21.54 -9.77
C VAL A 36 -43.44 -22.96 -9.83
N ILE A 37 -42.98 -23.84 -8.94
CA ILE A 37 -43.52 -25.20 -8.84
C ILE A 37 -44.69 -25.21 -7.86
N SER A 38 -45.87 -25.05 -8.43
CA SER A 38 -47.15 -25.21 -7.75
C SER A 38 -47.64 -26.66 -7.83
N LYS A 39 -48.22 -27.17 -6.74
CA LYS A 39 -49.02 -28.39 -6.80
C LYS A 39 -50.36 -28.10 -7.50
N ASN A 40 -50.35 -28.27 -8.83
CA ASN A 40 -51.48 -28.36 -9.77
C ASN A 40 -51.98 -27.08 -10.48
N HIS A 41 -51.27 -25.93 -10.42
CA HIS A 41 -51.50 -24.85 -11.40
C HIS A 41 -50.33 -23.88 -11.53
N GLU A 42 -49.86 -23.60 -12.74
CA GLU A 42 -49.00 -22.44 -12.99
C GLU A 42 -49.77 -21.16 -12.61
N ILE A 43 -49.26 -20.40 -11.65
CA ILE A 43 -49.79 -19.10 -11.27
C ILE A 43 -48.68 -18.08 -11.52
N HIS A 44 -48.87 -17.21 -12.51
CA HIS A 44 -48.09 -15.98 -12.60
C HIS A 44 -48.44 -15.09 -11.41
N ILE A 45 -47.51 -14.96 -10.46
CA ILE A 45 -47.66 -14.08 -9.31
C ILE A 45 -46.83 -12.83 -9.58
N ASN A 46 -47.50 -11.68 -9.75
CA ASN A 46 -46.87 -10.37 -9.86
C ASN A 46 -46.36 -9.86 -8.49
N SER A 47 -45.70 -10.72 -7.72
CA SER A 47 -44.82 -10.31 -6.62
C SER A 47 -43.46 -10.06 -7.22
N SER A 48 -42.91 -8.86 -7.05
CA SER A 48 -41.50 -8.61 -7.34
C SER A 48 -40.67 -9.57 -6.50
N LEU A 49 -40.00 -10.51 -7.17
CA LEU A 49 -39.05 -11.42 -6.54
C LEU A 49 -37.98 -10.60 -5.81
N PRO A 50 -37.44 -11.12 -4.69
CA PRO A 50 -36.39 -10.42 -3.97
C PRO A 50 -35.17 -10.21 -4.87
N GLU A 51 -34.59 -9.01 -4.84
CA GLU A 51 -33.32 -8.73 -5.50
C GLU A 51 -32.20 -9.40 -4.68
N ILE A 52 -31.77 -10.60 -5.12
CA ILE A 52 -30.76 -11.40 -4.43
C ILE A 52 -29.37 -10.97 -4.84
N GLN A 53 -28.57 -10.49 -3.87
CA GLN A 53 -27.17 -10.13 -4.07
C GLN A 53 -26.26 -11.22 -3.49
N CYS A 54 -25.42 -11.81 -4.34
CA CYS A 54 -24.34 -12.72 -3.94
C CYS A 54 -22.98 -12.05 -4.05
N LEU A 55 -22.09 -12.32 -3.09
CA LEU A 55 -20.72 -11.84 -3.05
C LEU A 55 -19.78 -12.92 -2.49
N ILE A 56 -18.55 -13.00 -3.02
CA ILE A 56 -17.46 -13.75 -2.40
C ILE A 56 -16.59 -12.83 -1.54
N TYR A 57 -16.35 -13.25 -0.30
CA TYR A 57 -15.48 -12.61 0.68
C TYR A 57 -14.31 -13.54 1.03
N ASN A 58 -13.19 -12.98 1.51
CA ASN A 58 -12.05 -13.74 2.05
C ASN A 58 -11.53 -14.84 1.10
N VAL A 59 -11.62 -14.67 -0.23
CA VAL A 59 -11.27 -15.64 -1.30
C VAL A 59 -12.26 -16.81 -1.47
N ASN A 60 -13.02 -17.23 -0.44
CA ASN A 60 -13.77 -18.48 -0.48
C ASN A 60 -15.13 -18.51 0.23
N LEU A 61 -15.57 -17.42 0.87
CA LEU A 61 -16.87 -17.34 1.54
C LEU A 61 -17.89 -16.74 0.59
N LEU A 62 -18.72 -17.58 -0.03
CA LEU A 62 -19.91 -17.11 -0.74
C LEU A 62 -20.98 -16.74 0.29
N SER A 63 -21.45 -15.49 0.25
CA SER A 63 -22.64 -15.04 0.97
C SER A 63 -23.63 -14.43 -0.01
N CYS A 64 -24.88 -14.87 0.07
CA CYS A 64 -26.00 -14.34 -0.68
C CYS A 64 -27.06 -13.79 0.27
N SER A 65 -27.58 -12.60 0.01
CA SER A 65 -28.57 -11.95 0.88
C SER A 65 -29.65 -11.19 0.12
N TRP A 66 -30.82 -11.05 0.76
CA TRP A 66 -31.97 -10.32 0.22
C TRP A 66 -32.94 -9.88 1.33
N SER A 67 -33.70 -8.80 1.07
CA SER A 67 -34.77 -8.36 1.96
C SER A 67 -36.00 -9.26 1.87
N THR A 68 -36.64 -9.51 3.02
CA THR A 68 -37.92 -10.19 3.15
C THR A 68 -39.11 -9.24 3.29
N ASP A 69 -38.94 -7.93 3.02
CA ASP A 69 -40.01 -6.92 3.14
C ASP A 69 -41.30 -7.24 2.36
N SER A 70 -41.19 -8.00 1.28
CA SER A 70 -42.29 -8.43 0.40
C SER A 70 -42.84 -9.84 0.71
N LEU A 71 -42.28 -10.57 1.67
CA LEU A 71 -42.58 -11.97 1.97
C LEU A 71 -43.28 -12.12 3.35
N ALA A 72 -44.01 -13.22 3.52
CA ALA A 72 -44.70 -13.52 4.77
C ALA A 72 -43.76 -14.16 5.82
N ASP A 73 -44.08 -13.97 7.11
CA ASP A 73 -43.27 -14.40 8.25
C ASP A 73 -43.09 -15.94 8.36
N ASP A 74 -43.90 -16.74 7.65
CA ASP A 74 -43.84 -18.21 7.63
C ASP A 74 -42.95 -18.79 6.52
N ALA A 75 -42.31 -17.92 5.72
CA ALA A 75 -41.44 -18.34 4.63
C ALA A 75 -40.20 -19.11 5.10
N GLN A 76 -39.91 -20.22 4.41
CA GLN A 76 -38.72 -21.05 4.63
C GLN A 76 -37.78 -20.92 3.43
N TYR A 77 -36.49 -20.84 3.71
CA TYR A 77 -35.45 -20.57 2.73
C TYR A 77 -34.39 -21.67 2.76
N SER A 78 -34.00 -22.14 1.58
CA SER A 78 -32.82 -23.00 1.40
C SER A 78 -32.12 -22.60 0.11
N ALA A 79 -30.79 -22.70 0.09
CA ALA A 79 -30.02 -22.42 -1.10
C ALA A 79 -28.85 -23.40 -1.24
N SER A 80 -28.38 -23.59 -2.47
CA SER A 80 -27.20 -24.40 -2.80
C SER A 80 -26.49 -23.84 -4.01
N PHE A 81 -25.21 -24.20 -4.20
CA PHE A 81 -24.42 -23.78 -5.34
C PHE A 81 -23.71 -24.95 -6.00
N GLN A 82 -23.53 -24.84 -7.31
CA GLN A 82 -22.86 -25.82 -8.15
C GLN A 82 -21.90 -25.10 -9.11
N PHE A 83 -20.69 -25.62 -9.29
CA PHE A 83 -19.79 -25.16 -10.35
C PHE A 83 -20.34 -25.62 -11.71
N CYS A 84 -20.29 -24.77 -12.74
CA CYS A 84 -20.85 -25.11 -14.05
C CYS A 84 -20.26 -26.42 -14.64
N SER A 85 -18.97 -26.67 -14.38
CA SER A 85 -18.22 -27.84 -14.83
C SER A 85 -18.39 -29.10 -13.96
N ALA A 86 -19.27 -29.07 -12.95
CA ALA A 86 -19.46 -30.15 -11.98
C ALA A 86 -20.93 -30.47 -11.73
N THR A 87 -21.18 -31.72 -11.31
CA THR A 87 -22.52 -32.23 -10.98
C THR A 87 -22.75 -32.41 -9.48
N GLU A 88 -21.78 -32.05 -8.64
CA GLU A 88 -21.94 -31.99 -7.18
C GLU A 88 -22.66 -30.69 -6.80
N ASP A 89 -23.62 -30.77 -5.88
CA ASP A 89 -24.34 -29.61 -5.35
C ASP A 89 -23.93 -29.37 -3.89
N HIS A 90 -23.69 -28.11 -3.54
CA HIS A 90 -23.13 -27.72 -2.26
C HIS A 90 -24.12 -26.83 -1.47
N PRO A 91 -24.68 -27.31 -0.34
CA PRO A 91 -25.69 -26.56 0.40
C PRO A 91 -25.11 -25.31 1.08
N LEU A 92 -25.88 -24.21 1.04
CA LEU A 92 -25.63 -22.99 1.78
C LEU A 92 -26.39 -23.00 3.11
N ASN A 93 -25.76 -22.49 4.18
CA ASN A 93 -26.41 -22.32 5.47
C ASN A 93 -27.20 -21.01 5.46
N CYS A 94 -28.52 -21.10 5.33
CA CYS A 94 -29.43 -19.95 5.36
C CYS A 94 -29.90 -19.63 6.77
N THR A 95 -29.84 -18.36 7.14
CA THR A 95 -30.41 -17.80 8.38
C THR A 95 -31.35 -16.64 8.03
N SER A 96 -32.46 -16.53 8.76
CA SER A 96 -33.40 -15.41 8.63
C SER A 96 -33.46 -14.62 9.94
N GLU A 97 -33.29 -13.30 9.86
CA GLU A 97 -33.43 -12.41 11.01
C GLU A 97 -34.73 -11.59 10.89
N SER A 98 -35.78 -12.05 11.57
CA SER A 98 -37.11 -11.43 11.49
C SER A 98 -37.17 -9.97 11.96
N SER A 99 -36.24 -9.54 12.83
CA SER A 99 -36.09 -8.14 13.25
C SER A 99 -35.52 -7.23 12.16
N GLN A 100 -34.64 -7.74 11.31
CA GLN A 100 -33.99 -6.99 10.23
C GLN A 100 -34.62 -7.24 8.86
N LYS A 101 -35.56 -8.20 8.76
CA LYS A 101 -36.17 -8.65 7.50
C LYS A 101 -35.14 -9.01 6.44
N LEU A 102 -34.10 -9.72 6.86
CA LEU A 102 -32.96 -10.09 6.04
C LEU A 102 -32.80 -11.61 6.09
N VAL A 103 -32.57 -12.22 4.92
CA VAL A 103 -32.04 -13.59 4.83
C VAL A 103 -30.60 -13.50 4.38
N GLU A 104 -29.74 -14.31 4.99
CA GLU A 104 -28.36 -14.50 4.55
C GLU A 104 -28.07 -16.00 4.43
N CYS A 105 -27.57 -16.44 3.27
CA CYS A 105 -27.17 -17.81 2.99
C CYS A 105 -25.66 -17.85 2.71
N GLN A 106 -24.92 -18.60 3.52
CA GLN A 106 -23.45 -18.65 3.46
C GLN A 106 -22.88 -20.06 3.23
N GLY A 107 -21.79 -20.14 2.45
CA GLY A 107 -21.09 -21.38 2.15
C GLY A 107 -19.61 -21.19 1.83
N GLN A 108 -18.85 -22.28 1.89
CA GLN A 108 -17.42 -22.30 1.59
C GLN A 108 -17.19 -22.88 0.19
N VAL A 109 -16.76 -22.02 -0.74
CA VAL A 109 -16.42 -22.39 -2.12
C VAL A 109 -14.98 -22.89 -2.15
N LYS A 110 -14.78 -24.19 -2.37
CA LYS A 110 -13.44 -24.76 -2.54
C LYS A 110 -13.02 -24.61 -4.00
N ILE A 111 -12.20 -23.60 -4.26
CA ILE A 111 -11.59 -23.41 -5.58
C ILE A 111 -10.41 -24.39 -5.69
N ILE A 112 -10.52 -25.34 -6.61
CA ILE A 112 -9.58 -26.46 -6.76
C ILE A 112 -8.52 -26.16 -7.84
N ASP A 113 -8.89 -25.42 -8.88
CA ASP A 113 -8.01 -25.03 -9.99
C ASP A 113 -7.79 -23.51 -10.05
N GLU A 114 -6.56 -23.10 -10.41
CA GLU A 114 -6.18 -21.71 -10.71
C GLU A 114 -6.66 -21.30 -12.14
N MET A 115 -7.92 -21.56 -12.46
CA MET A 115 -8.52 -21.11 -13.72
C MET A 115 -8.89 -19.62 -13.65
N ASP A 116 -8.58 -18.88 -14.73
CA ASP A 116 -8.88 -17.43 -14.85
C ASP A 116 -10.41 -17.15 -14.81
N GLU A 117 -11.25 -18.14 -15.16
CA GLU A 117 -12.72 -18.05 -15.16
C GLU A 117 -13.29 -19.23 -14.36
N ILE A 118 -14.04 -18.91 -13.30
CA ILE A 118 -14.74 -19.87 -12.44
C ILE A 118 -16.17 -19.40 -12.33
N ASP A 119 -17.09 -20.23 -12.80
CA ASP A 119 -18.50 -19.92 -12.87
C ASP A 119 -19.32 -20.88 -11.99
N VAL A 120 -20.36 -20.34 -11.33
CA VAL A 120 -21.26 -21.09 -10.46
C VAL A 120 -22.72 -20.74 -10.76
N ALA A 121 -23.59 -21.74 -10.68
CA ALA A 121 -25.02 -21.55 -10.53
C ALA A 121 -25.38 -21.58 -9.05
N VAL A 122 -26.24 -20.67 -8.59
CA VAL A 122 -26.77 -20.64 -7.22
C VAL A 122 -28.28 -20.77 -7.28
N ASN A 123 -28.80 -21.85 -6.68
CA ASN A 123 -30.22 -22.15 -6.59
C ASN A 123 -30.77 -21.67 -5.24
N PHE A 124 -31.90 -20.96 -5.26
CA PHE A 124 -32.65 -20.54 -4.08
C PHE A 124 -34.05 -21.12 -4.15
N ASN A 125 -34.42 -21.89 -3.13
CA ASN A 125 -35.75 -22.42 -2.97
C ASN A 125 -36.45 -21.68 -1.82
N ILE A 126 -37.55 -20.99 -2.14
CA ILE A 126 -38.39 -20.27 -1.19
C ILE A 126 -39.71 -21.03 -1.06
N SER A 127 -40.06 -21.47 0.14
CA SER A 127 -41.34 -22.11 0.45
C SER A 127 -42.20 -21.18 1.29
N ILE A 128 -43.36 -20.79 0.77
CA ILE A 128 -44.27 -19.80 1.40
C ILE A 128 -45.72 -20.12 1.01
N ASN A 129 -46.65 -20.09 1.95
CA ASN A 129 -48.08 -20.39 1.73
C ASN A 129 -48.35 -21.73 1.00
N GLY A 130 -47.44 -22.71 1.13
CA GLY A 130 -47.54 -24.02 0.45
C GLY A 130 -47.07 -24.06 -1.02
N TYR A 131 -46.57 -22.94 -1.55
CA TYR A 131 -45.92 -22.84 -2.86
C TYR A 131 -44.40 -22.98 -2.72
N LEU A 132 -43.74 -23.48 -3.78
CA LEU A 132 -42.29 -23.54 -3.89
C LEU A 132 -41.83 -22.72 -5.10
N TYR A 133 -40.98 -21.73 -4.85
CA TYR A 133 -40.35 -20.89 -5.86
C TYR A 133 -38.89 -21.30 -5.96
N ASN A 134 -38.45 -21.64 -7.16
CA ASN A 134 -37.05 -21.95 -7.44
C ASN A 134 -36.49 -20.83 -8.32
N ILE A 135 -35.50 -20.13 -7.81
CA ILE A 135 -34.78 -19.05 -8.48
C ILE A 135 -33.36 -19.57 -8.71
N CYS A 136 -32.88 -19.58 -9.95
CA CYS A 136 -31.47 -19.86 -10.22
C CYS A 136 -30.80 -18.64 -10.82
N HIS A 137 -29.67 -18.25 -10.26
CA HIS A 137 -28.81 -17.19 -10.80
C HIS A 137 -27.45 -17.76 -11.21
N PHE A 138 -26.93 -17.26 -12.32
CA PHE A 138 -25.57 -17.53 -12.79
C PHE A 138 -24.60 -16.46 -12.28
N TYR A 139 -23.42 -16.86 -11.80
CA TYR A 139 -22.36 -15.95 -11.38
C TYR A 139 -20.97 -16.42 -11.79
N ASN A 140 -20.26 -15.56 -12.53
CA ASN A 140 -18.81 -15.61 -12.60
C ASN A 140 -18.20 -15.09 -11.29
N LEU A 141 -17.33 -15.87 -10.64
CA LEU A 141 -16.82 -15.56 -9.31
C LEU A 141 -15.97 -14.28 -9.27
N ALA A 142 -15.26 -13.93 -10.34
CA ALA A 142 -14.49 -12.69 -10.39
C ALA A 142 -15.43 -11.47 -10.34
N ASN A 143 -16.59 -11.54 -10.99
CA ASN A 143 -17.58 -10.45 -11.02
C ASN A 143 -18.26 -10.21 -9.66
N ILE A 144 -18.34 -11.22 -8.79
CA ILE A 144 -18.95 -11.12 -7.45
C ILE A 144 -17.94 -11.11 -6.29
N GLU A 145 -16.64 -11.15 -6.55
CA GLU A 145 -15.64 -11.04 -5.48
C GLU A 145 -15.57 -9.61 -4.92
N LYS A 146 -15.76 -9.46 -3.60
CA LYS A 146 -15.40 -8.27 -2.84
C LYS A 146 -14.00 -8.46 -2.25
N LEU A 147 -13.01 -7.78 -2.83
CA LEU A 147 -11.63 -7.80 -2.35
C LEU A 147 -11.48 -7.30 -0.91
N ASP A 148 -10.56 -7.91 -0.16
CA ASP A 148 -10.09 -7.43 1.14
C ASP A 148 -9.41 -6.06 1.02
N ALA A 149 -9.47 -5.25 2.09
CA ALA A 149 -8.69 -4.02 2.18
C ALA A 149 -7.18 -4.34 2.17
N PRO A 150 -6.34 -3.56 1.45
CA PRO A 150 -4.90 -3.82 1.39
C PRO A 150 -4.25 -3.79 2.78
N GLN A 151 -3.41 -4.79 3.06
CA GLN A 151 -2.73 -4.97 4.33
C GLN A 151 -1.26 -4.60 4.22
N ASN A 152 -0.57 -4.51 5.37
CA ASN A 152 0.87 -4.24 5.46
C ASN A 152 1.30 -2.94 4.75
N ILE A 153 0.55 -1.86 5.00
CA ILE A 153 0.89 -0.52 4.49
C ILE A 153 2.14 -0.02 5.21
N THR A 154 3.23 0.13 4.48
CA THR A 154 4.52 0.62 4.98
C THR A 154 4.77 2.05 4.49
N THR A 155 5.45 2.85 5.31
CA THR A 155 5.67 4.27 5.03
C THR A 155 7.13 4.65 5.26
N VAL A 156 7.79 5.18 4.24
CA VAL A 156 9.22 5.54 4.28
C VAL A 156 9.37 7.04 4.00
N ILE A 157 9.98 7.77 4.94
CA ILE A 157 10.28 9.19 4.78
C ILE A 157 11.61 9.33 4.04
N LYS A 158 11.56 9.80 2.79
CA LYS A 158 12.71 10.08 1.92
C LYS A 158 12.86 11.60 1.78
N SER A 159 13.66 12.20 2.67
CA SER A 159 13.87 13.66 2.81
C SER A 159 12.58 14.49 2.90
N THR A 160 12.07 14.98 1.76
CA THR A 160 10.85 15.81 1.63
C THR A 160 9.63 15.04 1.11
N ASN A 161 9.79 13.75 0.84
CA ASN A 161 8.76 12.89 0.26
C ASN A 161 8.38 11.79 1.26
N LEU A 162 7.10 11.45 1.30
CA LEU A 162 6.60 10.27 1.98
C LEU A 162 6.22 9.22 0.94
N GLU A 163 7.00 8.16 0.90
CA GLU A 163 6.69 6.97 0.11
C GLU A 163 5.75 6.07 0.93
N ILE A 164 4.63 5.70 0.34
CA ILE A 164 3.60 4.84 0.92
C ILE A 164 3.56 3.60 0.03
N GLN A 165 3.76 2.41 0.60
CA GLN A 165 3.78 1.14 -0.10
C GLN A 165 2.74 0.19 0.51
N TRP A 166 2.20 -0.73 -0.28
CA TRP A 166 1.23 -1.74 0.16
C TRP A 166 1.40 -3.02 -0.65
N LEU A 167 0.88 -4.13 -0.11
CA LEU A 167 0.78 -5.39 -0.84
C LEU A 167 -0.60 -5.52 -1.51
N PRO A 168 -0.71 -6.24 -2.64
CA PRO A 168 -2.01 -6.55 -3.21
C PRO A 168 -2.82 -7.43 -2.23
N PRO A 169 -4.16 -7.32 -2.23
CA PRO A 169 -5.02 -8.26 -1.52
C PRO A 169 -4.88 -9.67 -2.10
N ARG A 170 -5.31 -10.68 -1.34
CA ARG A 170 -5.57 -12.00 -1.91
C ARG A 170 -6.86 -11.93 -2.73
N SER A 171 -6.93 -12.73 -3.80
CA SER A 171 -8.10 -12.87 -4.66
C SER A 171 -8.24 -14.34 -5.07
N CYS A 172 -9.47 -14.77 -5.27
CA CYS A 172 -9.85 -16.07 -5.81
C CYS A 172 -9.50 -16.25 -7.28
N CYS A 173 -9.54 -15.13 -8.02
CA CYS A 173 -9.86 -15.14 -9.43
C CYS A 173 -9.01 -14.12 -10.22
N ILE A 174 -8.33 -13.18 -9.54
CA ILE A 174 -7.52 -12.13 -10.17
C ILE A 174 -6.10 -12.09 -9.57
N HIS A 175 -5.14 -12.63 -10.32
CA HIS A 175 -3.71 -12.60 -9.97
C HIS A 175 -2.91 -11.49 -10.70
N LYS A 176 -3.54 -10.83 -11.67
CA LYS A 176 -2.93 -9.81 -12.54
C LYS A 176 -2.96 -8.42 -11.87
N GLN A 177 -1.80 -7.89 -11.46
CA GLN A 177 -1.69 -6.60 -10.75
C GLN A 177 -2.35 -5.43 -11.51
N GLN A 178 -2.30 -5.42 -12.85
CA GLN A 178 -2.96 -4.41 -13.69
C GLN A 178 -4.49 -4.42 -13.62
N CYS A 179 -5.09 -5.47 -13.04
CA CYS A 179 -6.53 -5.55 -12.78
C CYS A 179 -6.94 -4.88 -11.47
N LEU A 180 -6.01 -4.35 -10.67
CA LEU A 180 -6.31 -3.71 -9.39
C LEU A 180 -6.27 -2.18 -9.53
N ILE A 181 -7.29 -1.51 -8.98
CA ILE A 181 -7.38 -0.05 -8.90
C ILE A 181 -7.42 0.32 -7.43
N TYR A 182 -6.42 1.09 -6.98
CA TYR A 182 -6.37 1.59 -5.60
C TYR A 182 -6.83 3.04 -5.51
N GLU A 183 -7.48 3.37 -4.40
CA GLU A 183 -7.82 4.73 -3.99
C GLU A 183 -7.16 5.01 -2.64
N LEU A 184 -6.41 6.12 -2.56
CA LEU A 184 -5.63 6.50 -1.39
C LEU A 184 -6.28 7.72 -0.72
N LYS A 185 -6.40 7.66 0.61
CA LYS A 185 -6.93 8.74 1.44
C LYS A 185 -5.87 9.17 2.45
N ILE A 186 -5.55 10.46 2.45
CA ILE A 186 -4.54 11.07 3.32
C ILE A 186 -5.22 12.23 4.06
N ASN A 187 -5.28 12.17 5.39
CA ASN A 187 -5.95 13.20 6.22
C ASN A 187 -7.42 13.46 5.83
N ASN A 188 -8.16 12.41 5.52
CA ASN A 188 -9.53 12.42 4.99
C ASN A 188 -9.72 12.97 3.56
N GLU A 189 -8.67 13.50 2.93
CA GLU A 189 -8.69 13.90 1.52
C GLU A 189 -8.33 12.69 0.64
N THR A 190 -9.15 12.40 -0.36
CA THR A 190 -8.84 11.38 -1.38
C THR A 190 -7.88 11.95 -2.41
N VAL A 191 -6.86 11.17 -2.79
CA VAL A 191 -5.99 11.49 -3.92
C VAL A 191 -6.80 11.36 -5.21
N GLU A 192 -6.76 12.37 -6.08
CA GLU A 192 -7.54 12.40 -7.33
C GLU A 192 -7.07 11.35 -8.35
N ASP A 193 -5.76 11.03 -8.34
CA ASP A 193 -5.17 10.01 -9.20
C ASP A 193 -5.65 8.59 -8.85
N THR A 194 -6.24 7.90 -9.82
CA THR A 194 -6.59 6.48 -9.67
C THR A 194 -5.34 5.61 -9.89
N LEU A 195 -4.90 4.93 -8.82
CA LEU A 195 -3.61 4.25 -8.79
C LEU A 195 -3.71 2.84 -9.39
N LYS A 196 -4.02 2.73 -10.69
CA LYS A 196 -4.20 1.44 -11.37
C LYS A 196 -2.88 0.67 -11.47
N GLY A 197 -2.86 -0.55 -10.93
CA GLY A 197 -1.70 -1.45 -10.95
C GLY A 197 -0.49 -0.96 -10.17
N MET A 198 -0.63 0.05 -9.31
CA MET A 198 0.47 0.57 -8.49
C MET A 198 0.48 -0.10 -7.11
N LEU A 199 1.67 -0.31 -6.54
CA LEU A 199 1.88 -0.78 -5.16
C LEU A 199 2.60 0.25 -4.28
N ALA A 200 2.85 1.45 -4.82
CA ALA A 200 3.51 2.55 -4.14
C ALA A 200 2.94 3.90 -4.61
N TYR A 201 2.91 4.88 -3.71
CA TYR A 201 2.58 6.28 -3.97
C TYR A 201 3.57 7.19 -3.25
N ASN A 202 4.05 8.23 -3.94
CA ASN A 202 4.99 9.20 -3.39
C ASN A 202 4.28 10.53 -3.13
N LYS A 203 3.97 10.84 -1.88
CA LYS A 203 3.49 12.18 -1.50
C LYS A 203 4.67 13.15 -1.46
N THR A 204 4.70 14.07 -2.41
CA THR A 204 5.59 15.24 -2.40
C THR A 204 5.14 16.28 -1.36
N ASN A 205 6.04 17.20 -1.01
CA ASN A 205 5.79 18.26 -0.02
C ASN A 205 5.29 17.70 1.33
N PHE A 206 5.90 16.61 1.80
CA PHE A 206 5.65 16.09 3.13
C PHE A 206 6.24 17.04 4.18
N GLU A 207 5.44 17.44 5.18
CA GLU A 207 5.88 18.26 6.31
C GLU A 207 6.16 17.38 7.53
N PRO A 208 7.43 17.17 7.93
CA PRO A 208 7.82 16.42 9.13
C PRO A 208 7.06 16.74 10.42
N THR A 209 6.61 17.97 10.57
CA THR A 209 5.92 18.48 11.76
C THR A 209 4.46 18.07 11.85
N ARG A 210 3.84 17.70 10.72
CA ARG A 210 2.43 17.30 10.66
C ARG A 210 2.27 15.79 10.94
N CYS A 211 1.08 15.43 11.38
CA CYS A 211 0.65 14.04 11.45
C CYS A 211 -0.14 13.73 10.19
N TYR A 212 0.10 12.55 9.60
CA TYR A 212 -0.61 12.07 8.43
C TYR A 212 -1.32 10.77 8.75
N THR A 213 -2.61 10.71 8.46
CA THR A 213 -3.44 9.52 8.59
C THR A 213 -3.69 8.97 7.19
N ILE A 214 -3.23 7.74 6.93
CA ILE A 214 -3.29 7.09 5.62
C ILE A 214 -4.27 5.94 5.69
N GLN A 215 -5.18 5.87 4.72
CA GLN A 215 -6.03 4.72 4.45
C GLN A 215 -6.01 4.43 2.94
N ILE A 216 -6.13 3.17 2.57
CA ILE A 216 -6.22 2.73 1.19
C ILE A 216 -7.38 1.76 1.04
N ARG A 217 -8.02 1.76 -0.12
CA ARG A 217 -8.96 0.71 -0.54
C ARG A 217 -8.66 0.30 -1.98
N VAL A 218 -9.16 -0.85 -2.36
CA VAL A 218 -8.93 -1.46 -3.68
C VAL A 218 -10.25 -1.90 -4.28
N LYS A 219 -10.35 -1.84 -5.61
CA LYS A 219 -11.35 -2.58 -6.37
C LYS A 219 -10.68 -3.24 -7.57
N GLN A 220 -11.37 -4.19 -8.18
CA GLN A 220 -10.96 -4.71 -9.47
C GLN A 220 -11.29 -3.69 -10.58
N SER A 221 -10.58 -3.79 -11.70
CA SER A 221 -10.80 -2.97 -12.89
C SER A 221 -11.90 -3.59 -13.75
N ASN A 222 -12.82 -2.76 -14.22
CA ASN A 222 -13.88 -3.12 -15.19
C ASN A 222 -13.38 -3.78 -16.49
N ALA A 223 -12.07 -3.80 -16.74
CA ALA A 223 -11.43 -4.49 -17.87
C ALA A 223 -11.02 -5.95 -17.56
N CYS A 224 -11.21 -6.41 -16.31
CA CYS A 224 -10.91 -7.78 -15.88
C CYS A 224 -12.11 -8.47 -15.21
N ALA A 225 -13.01 -7.69 -14.59
CA ALA A 225 -14.27 -8.18 -14.02
C ALA A 225 -15.30 -7.05 -13.96
N LEU A 226 -16.58 -7.38 -14.07
CA LEU A 226 -17.72 -6.47 -14.07
C LEU A 226 -18.17 -6.04 -12.65
N THR A 227 -17.30 -6.19 -11.65
CA THR A 227 -17.59 -5.75 -10.28
C THR A 227 -17.55 -4.22 -10.13
N GLN A 228 -18.46 -3.70 -9.31
CA GLN A 228 -18.45 -2.30 -8.87
C GLN A 228 -18.02 -2.15 -7.40
N HIS A 229 -17.74 -3.26 -6.71
CA HIS A 229 -17.50 -3.28 -5.28
C HIS A 229 -16.08 -2.83 -4.94
N TRP A 230 -16.01 -1.80 -4.08
CA TRP A 230 -14.78 -1.44 -3.40
C TRP A 230 -14.60 -2.33 -2.16
N SER A 231 -13.34 -2.63 -1.83
CA SER A 231 -12.97 -3.06 -0.50
C SER A 231 -13.39 -2.02 0.53
N ASP A 232 -13.51 -2.45 1.78
CA ASP A 232 -13.58 -1.53 2.90
C ASP A 232 -12.26 -0.74 2.99
N TRP A 233 -12.27 0.37 3.71
CA TRP A 233 -11.04 1.14 3.96
C TRP A 233 -10.09 0.36 4.88
N SER A 234 -8.80 0.37 4.55
CA SER A 234 -7.77 -0.19 5.42
C SER A 234 -7.78 0.46 6.81
N LYS A 235 -7.21 -0.25 7.78
CA LYS A 235 -6.86 0.33 9.08
C LYS A 235 -5.97 1.55 8.86
N ALA A 236 -6.27 2.62 9.59
CA ALA A 236 -5.59 3.90 9.46
C ALA A 236 -4.14 3.79 9.96
N VAL A 237 -3.17 4.08 9.09
CA VAL A 237 -1.75 4.19 9.46
C VAL A 237 -1.44 5.64 9.76
N VAL A 238 -1.01 5.91 10.99
CA VAL A 238 -0.65 7.25 11.45
C VAL A 238 0.86 7.46 11.35
N VAL A 239 1.29 8.23 10.35
CA VAL A 239 2.67 8.70 10.22
C VAL A 239 2.83 9.98 11.03
N ARG A 240 3.67 9.91 12.06
CA ARG A 240 4.19 11.06 12.78
C ARG A 240 5.70 10.93 12.76
N GLN A 241 6.41 11.91 12.22
CA GLN A 241 7.85 11.92 12.40
C GLN A 241 8.12 12.06 13.89
N SER A 242 8.95 11.18 14.45
CA SER A 242 9.48 11.38 15.78
C SER A 242 10.01 12.81 15.84
N ARG A 243 9.59 13.57 16.86
CA ARG A 243 10.35 14.75 17.22
C ARG A 243 11.70 14.21 17.67
N ASN A 244 12.66 14.23 16.75
CA ASN A 244 14.02 14.54 17.08
C ASN A 244 13.97 15.93 17.71
N ILE A 245 13.62 15.95 19.00
CA ILE A 245 14.11 16.92 19.97
C ILE A 245 15.55 17.08 19.56
N TYR A 246 15.93 18.28 19.12
CA TYR A 246 17.28 18.55 18.67
C TYR A 246 18.19 17.89 19.69
N HIS A 247 19.00 16.90 19.27
CA HIS A 247 20.04 16.34 20.10
C HIS A 247 21.12 17.42 20.18
N LEU A 248 20.77 18.47 20.92
CA LEU A 248 21.63 19.46 21.52
C LEU A 248 22.52 18.64 22.43
N ASN A 249 23.59 18.10 21.85
CA ASN A 249 24.53 17.25 22.53
C ASN A 249 24.91 17.97 23.82
N ALA A 250 24.70 17.31 24.97
CA ALA A 250 24.97 17.95 26.26
C ALA A 250 26.41 18.49 26.33
N SER A 251 27.33 17.82 25.63
CA SER A 251 28.71 18.28 25.38
C SER A 251 28.81 19.62 24.61
N VAL A 252 27.97 19.88 23.60
CA VAL A 252 27.94 21.16 22.88
C VAL A 252 27.38 22.28 23.75
N ILE A 253 26.28 22.04 24.49
CA ILE A 253 25.75 23.02 25.45
C ILE A 253 26.81 23.31 26.54
N ALA A 254 27.42 22.27 27.12
CA ALA A 254 28.47 22.42 28.13
C ALA A 254 29.68 23.18 27.57
N SER A 255 30.11 22.87 26.34
CA SER A 255 31.23 23.58 25.69
C SER A 255 30.92 25.06 25.55
N ILE A 256 29.73 25.43 25.08
CA ILE A 256 29.31 26.85 24.99
C ILE A 256 29.27 27.49 26.39
N ALA A 257 28.70 26.80 27.38
CA ALA A 257 28.53 27.29 28.74
C ALA A 257 29.84 27.43 29.53
N PHE A 258 30.89 26.66 29.23
CA PHE A 258 32.20 26.75 29.90
C PHE A 258 33.24 27.55 29.10
N VAL A 259 33.31 27.40 27.76
CA VAL A 259 34.35 28.05 26.95
C VAL A 259 34.14 29.56 26.85
N LEU A 260 32.89 30.03 26.66
CA LEU A 260 32.60 31.46 26.59
C LEU A 260 32.98 32.25 27.85
N PRO A 261 32.57 31.86 29.08
CA PRO A 261 32.98 32.58 30.28
C PRO A 261 34.49 32.44 30.57
N MET A 262 35.13 31.33 30.21
CA MET A 262 36.59 31.19 30.35
C MET A 262 37.37 32.16 29.44
N ILE A 263 36.92 32.35 28.20
CA ILE A 263 37.50 33.35 27.28
C ILE A 263 37.29 34.78 27.83
N LEU A 264 36.07 35.09 28.28
CA LEU A 264 35.74 36.38 28.91
C LEU A 264 36.60 36.65 30.16
N LEU A 265 36.80 35.65 31.00
CA LEU A 265 37.64 35.74 32.20
C LEU A 265 39.11 35.97 31.83
N ALA A 266 39.63 35.27 30.82
CA ALA A 266 41.00 35.44 30.34
C ALA A 266 41.23 36.87 29.81
N ILE A 267 40.30 37.42 29.02
CA ILE A 267 40.37 38.81 28.52
C ILE A 267 40.38 39.79 29.70
N LEU A 268 39.49 39.63 30.68
CA LEU A 268 39.44 40.49 31.88
C LEU A 268 40.74 40.43 32.70
N LEU A 269 41.36 39.25 32.81
CA LEU A 269 42.64 39.08 33.49
C LEU A 269 43.80 39.75 32.73
N VAL A 270 43.87 39.60 31.41
CA VAL A 270 44.88 40.29 30.58
C VAL A 270 44.72 41.81 30.67
N CYS A 271 43.51 42.34 30.54
CA CYS A 271 43.26 43.78 30.68
C CYS A 271 43.60 44.31 32.09
N LYS A 272 43.36 43.52 33.15
CA LYS A 272 43.82 43.88 34.50
C LYS A 272 45.34 43.83 34.62
N PHE A 273 45.99 42.82 34.07
CA PHE A 273 47.44 42.67 34.12
C PHE A 273 48.15 43.81 33.39
N GLN A 274 47.68 44.20 32.20
CA GLN A 274 48.17 45.38 31.47
C GLN A 274 48.08 46.66 32.31
N ARG A 275 46.92 46.95 32.92
CA ARG A 275 46.73 48.12 33.80
C ARG A 275 47.59 48.08 35.08
N LEU A 276 47.87 46.89 35.61
CA LEU A 276 48.80 46.72 36.74
C LEU A 276 50.25 46.94 36.31
N PHE A 277 50.62 46.47 35.12
CA PHE A 277 51.95 46.63 34.55
C PHE A 277 52.27 48.10 34.28
N GLU A 278 51.35 48.86 33.66
CA GLU A 278 51.47 50.32 33.49
C GLU A 278 51.61 51.08 34.82
N LYS A 279 51.02 50.56 35.91
CA LYS A 279 51.07 51.19 37.24
C LYS A 279 52.34 50.83 38.03
N LEU A 280 52.90 49.65 37.82
CA LEU A 280 54.14 49.18 38.45
C LEU A 280 55.39 49.63 37.69
N PHE A 281 55.29 49.72 36.36
CA PHE A 281 56.32 50.17 35.44
C PHE A 281 55.78 51.33 34.60
N PRO A 282 55.60 52.53 35.18
CA PRO A 282 55.23 53.71 34.40
C PRO A 282 56.30 53.97 33.33
N SER A 283 55.86 54.32 32.12
CA SER A 283 56.74 54.64 30.99
C SER A 283 57.83 55.61 31.43
N ILE A 284 59.09 55.22 31.23
CA ILE A 284 60.26 56.00 31.65
C ILE A 284 60.12 57.42 31.09
N PRO A 285 60.11 58.47 31.94
CA PRO A 285 59.91 59.84 31.49
C PRO A 285 61.02 60.21 30.50
N ASN A 286 60.63 60.75 29.35
CA ASN A 286 61.53 61.06 28.24
C ASN A 286 62.70 61.93 28.74
N PRO A 287 63.97 61.50 28.60
CA PRO A 287 65.11 62.22 29.14
C PRO A 287 65.14 63.67 28.62
N SER A 288 65.53 64.60 29.50
CA SER A 288 65.58 66.02 29.12
C SER A 288 66.55 66.25 27.96
N LYS A 289 66.28 67.26 27.13
CA LYS A 289 67.07 67.56 25.91
C LYS A 289 68.58 67.67 26.16
N ASN A 290 68.98 68.07 27.37
CA ASN A 290 70.39 68.17 27.77
C ASN A 290 71.08 66.80 27.87
N VAL A 291 70.35 65.75 28.29
CA VAL A 291 70.87 64.38 28.37
C VAL A 291 70.96 63.73 26.99
N GLN A 292 69.95 63.97 26.14
CA GLN A 292 69.97 63.52 24.73
C GLN A 292 71.19 64.08 23.99
N MET A 293 71.45 65.39 24.14
CA MET A 293 72.60 66.08 23.53
C MET A 293 73.97 65.58 24.03
N LEU A 294 74.05 65.07 25.27
CA LEU A 294 75.28 64.46 25.80
C LEU A 294 75.51 63.04 25.25
N LEU A 295 74.45 62.29 24.97
CA LEU A 295 74.54 60.96 24.39
C LEU A 295 74.96 61.01 22.91
N GLU A 296 74.31 61.86 22.09
CA GLU A 296 74.72 62.09 20.69
C GLU A 296 76.18 62.55 20.57
N LYS A 297 76.66 63.37 21.51
CA LYS A 297 78.04 63.87 21.52
C LYS A 297 79.07 62.78 21.86
N ASN A 298 78.66 61.69 22.49
CA ASN A 298 79.54 60.55 22.78
C ASN A 298 79.62 59.55 21.62
N GLU A 299 78.53 59.36 20.86
CA GLU A 299 78.53 58.46 19.70
C GLU A 299 79.47 58.92 18.57
N PHE A 300 79.64 60.24 18.41
CA PHE A 300 80.59 60.80 17.42
C PHE A 300 82.08 60.49 17.69
N ASN A 301 82.43 60.01 18.89
CA ASN A 301 83.83 59.72 19.27
C ASN A 301 84.24 58.25 19.06
N GLN A 302 83.37 57.38 18.54
CA GLN A 302 83.72 55.98 18.25
C GLN A 302 83.42 55.60 16.80
N VAL A 303 84.34 55.93 15.91
CA VAL A 303 84.39 55.41 14.53
C VAL A 303 85.72 54.70 14.31
N THR A 304 85.66 53.40 14.02
CA THR A 304 86.76 52.62 13.42
C THR A 304 86.21 51.69 12.34
N PRO A 305 86.99 51.34 11.29
CA PRO A 305 86.44 50.99 9.97
C PRO A 305 86.21 49.46 9.77
N PRO A 306 85.51 49.07 8.68
CA PRO A 306 85.13 47.67 8.42
C PRO A 306 86.26 46.84 7.77
N LYS A 307 86.13 45.50 7.78
CA LYS A 307 87.03 44.61 7.05
C LYS A 307 86.34 43.37 6.43
N GLN A 308 86.80 43.03 5.24
CA GLN A 308 86.48 41.89 4.35
C GLN A 308 87.81 41.34 3.79
N ILE A 309 87.95 40.17 3.17
CA ILE A 309 87.09 39.00 2.86
C ILE A 309 88.04 37.77 2.79
N GLU A 310 87.54 36.52 2.96
CA GLU A 310 88.11 35.22 2.47
C GLU A 310 87.62 34.06 3.39
N GLY A 311 87.34 32.82 2.94
CA GLY A 311 87.31 32.23 1.59
C GLY A 311 87.76 30.76 1.61
N ALA A 312 86.89 29.79 1.23
CA ALA A 312 87.26 28.41 0.83
C ALA A 312 86.03 27.60 0.33
N GLU A 313 86.13 27.05 -0.87
CA GLU A 313 85.34 25.91 -1.40
C GLU A 313 85.92 24.59 -0.79
N GLU A 314 85.52 23.33 -1.07
CA GLU A 314 84.85 22.71 -2.23
C GLU A 314 84.39 21.26 -1.87
N GLY A 315 83.56 20.62 -2.71
CA GLY A 315 83.35 19.16 -2.77
C GLY A 315 81.99 18.65 -2.24
N ALA A 316 81.02 18.23 -3.07
CA ALA A 316 80.97 16.99 -3.88
C ALA A 316 80.65 15.72 -3.04
N GLU A 317 79.74 14.79 -3.37
CA GLU A 317 78.79 14.65 -4.50
C GLU A 317 77.75 13.52 -4.20
N ILE A 318 76.50 13.68 -4.70
CA ILE A 318 75.45 12.69 -5.09
C ILE A 318 75.32 11.32 -4.36
N LEU A 319 74.10 11.00 -3.88
CA LEU A 319 73.36 9.83 -4.40
C LEU A 319 71.83 9.87 -4.17
N GLU A 320 71.11 9.73 -5.27
CA GLU A 320 69.67 9.64 -5.44
C GLU A 320 69.22 8.17 -5.32
N VAL A 321 68.14 7.87 -4.58
CA VAL A 321 67.35 6.64 -4.76
C VAL A 321 65.87 6.95 -4.57
N ILE A 322 65.07 6.52 -5.54
CA ILE A 322 63.63 6.74 -5.68
C ILE A 322 62.86 5.59 -4.99
N GLY A 323 61.68 5.89 -4.44
CA GLY A 323 60.72 4.91 -3.89
C GLY A 323 59.41 5.55 -3.44
#